data_AF-A0A8S0W9H2-F1
#
_entry.id   AF-A0A8S0W9H2-F1
#
_cell.length_a   1.000
_cell.length_b   1.000
_cell.length_c   1.000
_cell.angle_alpha   90.00
_cell.angle_beta   90.00
_cell.angle_gamma   90.00
#
_symmetry.space_group_name_H-M   'P 1'
#
loop_
_entity.id
_entity.type
_entity.pdbx_description
1 polymer ?
#
loop_
_entity_poly.entity_id
_entity_poly.type
_entity_poly.pdbx_seq_one_letter_code
_entity_poly.pdbx_strand_id
1 'polypeptide(L)'
;MPISTAGMNAVPKPLIGRATALQNTFRNVSGSIGTAILSTLMQTHTDTAFNTYLQNLSNHVLQGISSYGMSPSVYGVTNPKQALHLLLALKQLAFQAGAQYALKISIIIIVLAFVAALAIGKKQERFGLDGAQAAKSTK
;
A
#
# COMPACT_ATOMS: atom_id res chain seq x y z
N MET A 1 -19.36 -20.08 -1.47
CA MET A 1 -18.77 -20.01 -0.12
C MET A 1 -17.47 -19.23 -0.22
N PRO A 2 -17.20 -18.23 0.65
CA PRO A 2 -15.94 -17.50 0.64
C PRO A 2 -14.74 -18.45 0.72
N ILE A 3 -13.62 -18.06 0.12
CA ILE A 3 -12.40 -18.90 0.09
C ILE A 3 -11.90 -19.24 1.51
N SER A 4 -12.01 -18.29 2.44
CA SER A 4 -11.70 -18.50 3.86
C SER A 4 -12.62 -19.53 4.51
N THR A 5 -13.87 -19.64 4.07
CA THR A 5 -14.84 -20.62 4.57
C THR A 5 -14.52 -22.02 4.05
N ALA A 6 -14.11 -22.15 2.78
CA ALA A 6 -13.65 -23.43 2.23
C ALA A 6 -12.39 -23.94 2.94
N GLY A 7 -11.44 -23.05 3.23
CA GLY A 7 -10.23 -23.38 3.99
C GLY A 7 -10.53 -23.82 5.43
N MET A 8 -11.42 -23.11 6.14
CA MET A 8 -11.80 -23.48 7.51
C MET A 8 -12.59 -24.79 7.57
N ASN A 9 -13.43 -25.06 6.58
CA ASN A 9 -14.19 -26.32 6.49
C ASN A 9 -13.29 -27.54 6.26
N ALA A 10 -12.06 -27.35 5.78
CA ALA A 10 -11.06 -28.41 5.64
C ALA A 10 -10.27 -28.67 6.94
N VAL A 11 -10.42 -27.85 7.98
CA VAL A 11 -9.68 -27.98 9.24
C VAL A 11 -10.39 -28.97 10.19
N PRO A 12 -9.67 -29.96 10.76
CA PRO A 12 -10.24 -30.86 11.76
C PRO A 12 -10.74 -30.10 13.01
N LYS A 13 -11.88 -30.51 13.57
CA LYS A 13 -12.53 -29.89 14.74
C LYS A 13 -11.59 -29.48 15.90
N PRO A 14 -10.63 -30.31 16.35
CA PRO A 14 -9.74 -29.93 17.47
C PRO A 14 -8.76 -28.78 17.14
N LEU A 15 -8.57 -28.46 15.85
CA LEU A 15 -7.59 -27.47 15.38
C LEU A 15 -8.21 -26.14 14.94
N ILE A 16 -9.55 -26.01 14.97
CA ILE A 16 -10.26 -24.80 14.52
C ILE A 16 -9.80 -23.55 15.29
N GLY A 17 -9.57 -23.67 16.62
CA GLY A 17 -9.05 -22.56 17.43
C GLY A 17 -7.67 -22.08 16.97
N ARG A 18 -6.77 -23.01 16.62
CA ARG A 18 -5.43 -22.69 16.09
C ARG A 18 -5.50 -22.11 14.68
N ALA A 19 -6.36 -22.66 13.82
CA ALA A 19 -6.57 -22.16 12.46
C ALA A 19 -7.14 -20.73 12.47
N THR A 20 -8.04 -20.42 13.41
CA THR A 20 -8.60 -19.07 13.58
C THR A 20 -7.54 -18.08 14.05
N ALA A 21 -6.71 -18.47 15.04
CA ALA A 21 -5.59 -17.65 15.48
C ALA A 21 -4.59 -17.39 14.34
N LEU A 22 -4.26 -18.42 13.55
CA LEU A 22 -3.38 -18.30 12.40
C LEU A 22 -3.95 -17.37 11.31
N GLN A 23 -5.26 -17.47 11.04
CA GLN A 23 -5.93 -16.61 10.06
C GLN A 23 -5.87 -15.12 10.46
N ASN A 24 -6.00 -14.83 11.76
CA ASN A 24 -5.86 -13.47 12.29
C ASN A 24 -4.41 -12.98 12.21
N THR A 25 -3.43 -13.81 12.57
CA THR A 25 -2.01 -13.47 12.42
C THR A 25 -1.65 -13.21 10.96
N PHE A 26 -2.10 -14.06 10.04
CA PHE A 26 -1.85 -13.89 8.61
C PHE A 26 -2.41 -12.56 8.10
N ARG A 27 -3.63 -12.19 8.52
CA ARG A 27 -4.25 -10.91 8.15
C ARG A 27 -3.47 -9.72 8.71
N ASN A 28 -3.02 -9.80 9.96
CA ASN A 28 -2.25 -8.72 10.60
C ASN A 28 -0.87 -8.55 9.96
N VAL A 29 -0.16 -9.65 9.71
CA VAL A 29 1.15 -9.63 9.05
C VAL A 29 1.03 -9.11 7.62
N SER A 30 0.04 -9.58 6.86
CA SER A 30 -0.21 -9.12 5.48
C SER A 30 -0.55 -7.63 5.44
N GLY A 31 -1.35 -7.14 6.40
CA GLY A 31 -1.69 -5.72 6.52
C GLY A 31 -0.47 -4.85 6.79
N SER A 32 0.40 -5.27 7.72
CA SER A 32 1.64 -4.55 8.07
C SER A 32 2.63 -4.50 6.90
N ILE A 33 2.80 -5.61 6.17
CA ILE A 33 3.68 -5.66 5.00
C ILE A 33 3.18 -4.71 3.90
N GLY A 34 1.87 -4.69 3.65
CA GLY A 34 1.29 -3.81 2.63
C GLY A 34 1.51 -2.33 2.92
N THR A 35 1.30 -1.90 4.17
CA THR A 35 1.51 -0.49 4.56
C THR A 35 3.00 -0.12 4.58
N ALA A 36 3.88 -1.04 4.99
CA ALA A 36 5.32 -0.81 4.99
C ALA A 36 5.84 -0.55 3.57
N ILE A 37 5.51 -1.42 2.61
CA ILE A 37 5.93 -1.26 1.21
C ILE A 37 5.42 0.07 0.65
N LEU A 38 4.14 0.39 0.87
CA LEU A 38 3.54 1.61 0.35
C LEU A 38 4.18 2.87 0.96
N SER A 39 4.41 2.87 2.27
CA SER A 39 5.05 3.96 2.99
C SER A 39 6.49 4.19 2.51
N THR A 40 7.26 3.12 2.34
CA THR A 40 8.63 3.20 1.83
C THR A 40 8.66 3.80 0.42
N LEU A 41 7.82 3.32 -0.50
CA LEU A 41 7.77 3.85 -1.86
C LEU A 41 7.34 5.31 -1.89
N MET A 42 6.37 5.70 -1.06
CA MET A 42 5.96 7.09 -0.91
C MET A 42 7.11 7.98 -0.42
N GLN A 43 7.83 7.55 0.62
CA GLN A 43 8.96 8.29 1.20
C GLN A 43 10.10 8.45 0.20
N THR A 44 10.53 7.36 -0.44
CA THR A 44 11.60 7.39 -1.46
C THR A 44 11.28 8.36 -2.60
N HIS A 45 10.03 8.38 -3.07
CA HIS A 45 9.60 9.31 -4.13
C HIS A 45 9.46 10.75 -3.64
N THR A 46 9.00 10.95 -2.40
CA THR A 46 8.95 12.27 -1.77
C THR A 46 10.34 12.89 -1.68
N ASP A 47 11.33 12.14 -1.23
CA ASP A 47 12.71 12.63 -1.10
C ASP A 47 13.35 12.92 -2.46
N THR A 48 13.09 12.06 -3.44
CA THR A 48 13.57 12.26 -4.82
C THR A 48 12.95 13.51 -5.46
N ALA A 49 11.64 13.69 -5.31
CA ALA A 49 10.92 14.87 -5.81
C ALA A 49 11.41 16.15 -5.12
N PHE A 50 11.63 16.10 -3.80
CA PHE A 50 12.16 17.23 -3.03
C PHE A 50 13.54 17.66 -3.55
N ASN A 51 14.46 16.71 -3.73
CA ASN A 51 15.80 17.01 -4.28
C ASN A 51 15.72 17.57 -5.71
N THR A 52 14.75 17.11 -6.50
CA THR A 52 14.53 17.60 -7.86
C THR A 52 14.02 19.05 -7.86
N TYR A 53 13.09 19.39 -6.96
CA TYR A 53 12.57 20.75 -6.82
C TYR A 53 13.59 21.73 -6.26
N LEU A 54 14.53 21.27 -5.42
CA LEU A 54 15.67 22.07 -4.97
C LEU A 54 16.64 22.41 -6.12
N GLN A 55 16.95 21.43 -6.97
CA GLN A 55 17.89 21.61 -8.09
C GLN A 55 17.28 22.37 -9.26
N ASN A 56 15.99 22.16 -9.52
CA ASN A 56 15.27 22.76 -10.64
C ASN A 56 14.13 23.61 -10.10
N LEU A 57 14.46 24.82 -9.63
CA LEU A 57 13.48 25.84 -9.24
C LEU A 57 12.81 26.41 -10.50
N SER A 58 12.02 25.57 -11.17
CA SER A 58 11.31 25.84 -12.41
C SER A 58 10.04 26.67 -12.16
N ASN A 59 9.52 27.29 -13.21
CA ASN A 59 8.22 28.00 -13.23
C ASN A 59 7.07 27.17 -12.64
N HIS A 60 7.13 25.85 -12.73
CA HIS A 60 6.11 24.94 -12.16
C HIS A 60 6.10 24.94 -10.62
N VAL A 61 7.28 25.05 -10.01
CA VAL A 61 7.46 25.16 -8.55
C VAL A 61 7.04 26.56 -8.08
N LEU A 62 7.37 27.58 -8.87
CA LEU A 62 6.99 28.98 -8.61
C LEU A 62 5.46 29.20 -8.61
N GLN A 63 4.72 28.52 -9.51
CA GLN A 63 3.25 28.51 -9.50
C GLN A 63 2.69 27.82 -8.26
N GLY A 64 3.29 26.70 -7.82
CA GLY A 64 2.92 26.04 -6.56
C GLY A 64 3.17 26.94 -5.34
N ILE A 65 4.31 27.63 -5.29
CA ILE A 65 4.68 28.55 -4.20
C ILE A 65 3.76 29.78 -4.13
N SER A 66 3.24 30.24 -5.28
CA SER A 66 2.30 31.38 -5.34
C SER A 66 1.00 31.09 -4.59
N SER A 67 0.58 29.82 -4.54
CA SER A 67 -0.60 29.38 -3.76
C SER A 67 -0.38 29.39 -2.24
N TYR A 68 0.88 29.46 -1.80
CA TYR A 68 1.26 29.57 -0.38
C TYR A 68 1.53 31.02 0.06
N GLY A 69 1.14 32.02 -0.73
CA GLY A 69 1.18 33.43 -0.35
C GLY A 69 2.54 34.11 -0.51
N MET A 70 3.49 33.50 -1.23
CA MET A 70 4.77 34.12 -1.56
C MET A 70 4.73 34.73 -2.96
N SER A 71 4.90 36.05 -3.05
CA SER A 71 5.08 36.75 -4.32
C SER A 71 6.48 36.42 -4.87
N PRO A 72 6.63 35.97 -6.13
CA PRO A 72 7.92 35.60 -6.69
C PRO A 72 8.82 36.84 -6.81
N SER A 73 9.72 37.04 -5.86
CA SER A 73 10.75 38.08 -5.95
C SER A 73 11.86 37.63 -6.90
N VAL A 74 12.02 38.36 -8.00
CA VAL A 74 13.07 38.17 -9.03
C VAL A 74 14.49 38.16 -8.43
N TYR A 75 14.67 38.75 -7.25
CA TYR A 75 15.94 38.89 -6.54
C TYR A 75 16.27 37.74 -5.57
N GLY A 76 15.48 36.66 -5.58
CA GLY A 76 15.68 35.55 -4.65
C GLY A 76 15.18 35.88 -3.24
N VAL A 77 15.65 35.08 -2.27
CA VAL A 77 15.14 35.08 -0.90
C VAL A 77 15.95 36.05 -0.05
N THR A 78 15.37 37.20 0.30
CA THR A 78 16.09 38.28 0.98
C THR A 78 16.02 38.17 2.52
N ASN A 79 15.09 37.37 3.04
CA ASN A 79 14.89 37.20 4.47
C ASN A 79 14.95 35.72 4.89
N PRO A 80 15.53 35.39 6.06
CA PRO A 80 15.59 34.00 6.55
C PRO A 80 14.18 33.39 6.75
N LYS A 81 13.17 34.21 7.07
CA LYS A 81 11.77 33.76 7.17
C LYS A 81 11.19 33.35 5.81
N GLN A 82 11.50 34.08 4.74
CA GLN A 82 11.05 33.74 3.39
C GLN A 82 11.73 32.45 2.90
N ALA A 83 13.00 32.22 3.26
CA ALA A 83 13.70 30.98 2.92
C ALA A 83 13.06 29.77 3.60
N LEU A 84 12.63 29.92 4.86
CA LEU A 84 11.89 28.89 5.57
C LEU A 84 10.54 28.58 4.91
N HIS A 85 9.76 29.61 4.53
CA HIS A 85 8.47 29.40 3.87
C HIS A 85 8.62 28.73 2.50
N LEU A 86 9.65 29.11 1.72
CA LEU A 86 9.97 28.45 0.45
C LEU A 86 10.27 26.96 0.66
N LEU A 87 11.17 26.64 1.60
CA LEU A 87 11.53 25.25 1.89
C LEU A 87 10.33 24.42 2.35
N LEU A 88 9.45 25.00 3.18
CA LEU A 88 8.24 24.33 3.64
C LEU A 88 7.27 24.06 2.47
N ALA A 89 7.10 25.02 1.56
CA ALA A 89 6.29 24.86 0.35
C ALA A 89 6.86 23.76 -0.57
N LEU A 90 8.18 23.71 -0.75
CA LEU A 90 8.85 22.66 -1.54
C LEU A 90 8.64 21.27 -0.91
N LYS A 91 8.77 21.15 0.42
CA LYS A 91 8.48 19.91 1.14
C LYS A 91 7.03 19.46 0.95
N GLN A 92 6.08 20.40 0.99
CA GLN A 92 4.67 20.10 0.82
C GLN A 92 4.35 19.66 -0.63
N LEU A 93 4.92 20.31 -1.63
CA LEU A 93 4.81 19.91 -3.04
C LEU A 93 5.43 18.52 -3.28
N ALA A 94 6.58 18.24 -2.67
CA ALA A 94 7.23 16.93 -2.76
C ALA A 94 6.38 15.82 -2.10
N PHE A 95 5.79 16.11 -0.94
CA PHE A 95 4.87 15.20 -0.27
C PHE A 95 3.64 14.88 -1.13
N GLN A 96 3.08 15.89 -1.80
CA GLN A 96 1.97 15.69 -2.74
C GLN A 96 2.38 14.78 -3.91
N ALA A 97 3.56 14.98 -4.49
CA ALA A 97 4.07 14.13 -5.56
C ALA A 97 4.28 12.67 -5.10
N GLY A 98 4.87 12.47 -3.92
CA GLY A 98 5.02 11.15 -3.31
C GLY A 98 3.70 10.45 -3.05
N ALA A 99 2.69 11.18 -2.54
CA ALA A 99 1.35 10.65 -2.31
C ALA A 99 0.68 10.19 -3.62
N GLN A 100 0.75 11.01 -4.68
CA GLN A 100 0.21 10.65 -5.99
C GLN A 100 0.91 9.42 -6.58
N TYR A 101 2.23 9.32 -6.42
CA TYR A 101 2.99 8.16 -6.87
C TYR A 101 2.57 6.87 -6.12
N ALA A 102 2.42 6.94 -4.80
CA ALA A 102 1.95 5.83 -3.97
C ALA A 102 0.54 5.36 -4.38
N LEU A 103 -0.37 6.31 -4.66
CA LEU A 103 -1.71 5.99 -5.18
C LEU A 103 -1.64 5.29 -6.54
N LYS A 104 -0.77 5.73 -7.46
CA LYS A 104 -0.57 5.07 -8.76
C LYS A 104 -0.11 3.62 -8.61
N ILE A 105 0.87 3.36 -7.73
CA ILE A 105 1.31 1.98 -7.45
C ILE A 105 0.17 1.15 -6.87
N SER A 106 -0.60 1.72 -5.95
CA SER A 106 -1.71 1.01 -5.31
C SER A 106 -2.74 0.53 -6.35
N ILE A 107 -3.04 1.37 -7.34
CA ILE A 107 -3.91 1.01 -8.47
C ILE A 107 -3.31 -0.16 -9.26
N ILE A 108 -2.02 -0.16 -9.54
CA ILE A 108 -1.34 -1.26 -10.27
C ILE A 108 -1.44 -2.57 -9.48
N ILE A 109 -1.18 -2.55 -8.17
CA ILE A 109 -1.29 -3.73 -7.31
C ILE A 109 -2.73 -4.26 -7.29
N ILE A 110 -3.73 -3.37 -7.21
CA ILE A 110 -5.15 -3.76 -7.25
C ILE A 110 -5.50 -4.42 -8.59
N VAL A 111 -5.05 -3.86 -9.71
CA VAL A 111 -5.30 -4.44 -11.04
C VAL A 111 -4.65 -5.81 -11.16
N LEU A 112 -3.40 -5.97 -10.72
CA LEU A 112 -2.72 -7.27 -10.71
C LEU A 112 -3.44 -8.29 -9.83
N ALA A 113 -3.85 -7.90 -8.62
CA ALA A 113 -4.62 -8.75 -7.72
C ALA A 113 -5.97 -9.15 -8.33
N PHE A 114 -6.63 -8.23 -9.03
CA PHE A 114 -7.88 -8.49 -9.74
C PHE A 114 -7.70 -9.50 -10.88
N VAL A 115 -6.66 -9.34 -11.69
CA VAL A 115 -6.33 -10.29 -12.77
C VAL A 115 -6.00 -11.67 -12.20
N ALA A 116 -5.20 -11.75 -11.14
CA ALA A 116 -4.88 -13.00 -10.47
C ALA A 116 -6.13 -13.67 -9.87
N ALA A 117 -7.06 -12.89 -9.32
CA ALA A 117 -8.33 -13.39 -8.81
C ALA A 117 -9.21 -13.98 -9.92
N LEU A 118 -9.20 -13.40 -11.13
CA LEU A 118 -9.91 -13.96 -12.29
C LEU A 118 -9.25 -15.24 -12.83
N ALA A 119 -7.94 -15.41 -12.66
CA ALA A 119 -7.22 -16.60 -13.12
C ALA A 119 -7.43 -17.85 -12.23
N ILE A 120 -7.90 -17.67 -10.98
CA ILE A 120 -8.22 -18.78 -10.08
C ILE A 120 -9.56 -19.42 -10.51
N GLY A 121 -9.45 -20.33 -11.48
CA GLY A 121 -10.56 -21.13 -12.02
C GLY A 121 -11.11 -22.16 -11.02
N LYS A 122 -12.43 -22.38 -11.11
CA LYS A 122 -13.27 -23.27 -10.27
C LYS A 122 -12.79 -24.75 -10.17
N LYS A 123 -11.75 -25.07 -9.41
CA LYS A 123 -11.53 -26.45 -8.94
C LYS A 123 -11.78 -26.56 -7.44
N GLN A 124 -12.99 -27.01 -7.11
CA GLN A 124 -13.33 -27.52 -5.79
C GLN A 124 -12.71 -28.90 -5.64
N GLU A 125 -11.53 -29.00 -5.03
CA GLU A 125 -11.02 -30.31 -4.62
C GLU A 125 -11.77 -30.77 -3.37
N ARG A 126 -12.35 -31.97 -3.46
CA ARG A 126 -12.99 -32.71 -2.36
C ARG A 126 -11.93 -33.19 -1.36
N PHE A 127 -11.16 -32.27 -0.78
CA PHE A 127 -10.15 -32.60 0.21
C PHE A 127 -10.82 -32.81 1.57
N GLY A 128 -11.12 -34.06 1.91
CA GLY A 128 -11.67 -34.40 3.23
C GLY A 128 -12.61 -35.61 3.30
N LEU A 129 -12.94 -36.27 2.17
CA LEU A 129 -13.83 -37.45 2.22
C LEU A 129 -13.11 -38.77 2.54
N ASP A 130 -11.79 -38.87 2.37
CA ASP A 130 -11.05 -40.14 2.63
C ASP A 130 -10.85 -40.43 4.12
N GLY A 131 -10.53 -39.42 4.95
CA GLY A 131 -10.31 -39.63 6.38
C GLY A 131 -11.59 -39.95 7.17
N ALA A 132 -12.75 -39.51 6.68
CA ALA A 132 -14.04 -39.75 7.31
C ALA A 132 -14.68 -41.08 6.88
N GLN A 133 -14.32 -41.61 5.70
CA GLN A 133 -14.79 -42.92 5.24
C GLN A 133 -13.98 -44.07 5.85
N ALA A 134 -12.68 -43.90 6.09
CA ALA A 134 -11.86 -44.91 6.78
C ALA A 134 -12.33 -45.18 8.24
N ALA A 135 -12.82 -44.16 8.95
CA ALA A 135 -13.30 -44.31 10.33
C ALA A 135 -14.72 -44.92 10.45
N LYS A 136 -15.46 -45.05 9.33
CA LYS A 136 -16.78 -45.69 9.29
C LYS A 136 -16.75 -47.15 8.84
N SER A 137 -15.61 -47.64 8.33
CA SER A 137 -15.44 -49.03 7.88
C SER A 137 -14.89 -49.97 8.98
N THR A 138 -14.59 -49.44 10.17
CA THR A 138 -14.08 -50.21 11.32
C THR A 138 -15.08 -50.30 12.47
N LYS A 139 -16.38 -50.24 12.15
CA LYS A 139 -17.47 -50.62 13.05
C LYS A 139 -18.25 -51.78 12.47
#